data_AF-A0A2W2EUP6-F1
#
_entry.id   AF-A0A2W2EUP6-F1
#
_cell.length_a   1.000
_cell.length_b   1.000
_cell.length_c   1.000
_cell.angle_alpha   90.00
_cell.angle_beta   90.00
_cell.angle_gamma   90.00
#
_symmetry.space_group_name_H-M   'P 1'
#
loop_
_entity.id
_entity.type
_entity.pdbx_description
1 polymer ?
#
loop_
_entity_poly.entity_id
_entity_poly.type
_entity_poly.pdbx_seq_one_letter_code
_entity_poly.pdbx_strand_id
1 'polypeptide(L)'
;MMGWRRIDVAYHDPELDGVILAARPLFARAPGRAWFQRHWVRGPHLELWFGTAEPSWDRVRDVMEAHLRAHPSRARIDPERLLPQHRHLAVAEQIDEPLLPFYPDNSVHRALPRSRAHVLGGAAAEELFHDFHTAASAAAFGQLDAVAAGESRLGLAFELMVAAAHAYAEGGITGGFVSFRSHAEAFLANVPHMRERWDAQYALRAGPLRAQVAAVVAGTPRGQAWVELLDEFAERGNDLIASGALLVEPGAAVEPDTAFHRALRGNRVWHDEVLRSGPFRRYRLLLNLTYLQLSRLGVSAVQRSLLCHFAASAVEQEYGVSAIEIAVGGA
;
A
#
# COMPACT_ATOMS: atom_id res chain seq x y z
N MET A 1 -18.62 -3.38 23.59
CA MET A 1 -17.68 -3.83 22.54
C MET A 1 -16.27 -3.75 23.10
N MET A 2 -15.51 -4.84 23.04
CA MET A 2 -14.07 -4.76 23.37
C MET A 2 -13.37 -3.98 22.25
N GLY A 3 -12.47 -3.06 22.62
CA GLY A 3 -11.64 -2.32 21.66
C GLY A 3 -10.63 -3.24 20.97
N TRP A 4 -9.99 -2.72 19.91
CA TRP A 4 -8.90 -3.42 19.22
C TRP A 4 -7.78 -3.79 20.20
N ARG A 5 -7.12 -4.93 19.94
CA ARG A 5 -5.85 -5.29 20.58
C ARG A 5 -4.75 -5.24 19.53
N ARG A 6 -3.60 -4.68 19.91
CA ARG A 6 -2.39 -4.65 19.07
C ARG A 6 -1.26 -5.44 19.73
N ILE A 7 -0.61 -6.26 18.93
CA ILE A 7 0.58 -7.02 19.32
C ILE A 7 1.68 -6.72 18.31
N ASP A 8 2.84 -6.30 18.79
CA ASP A 8 4.00 -5.99 17.97
C ASP A 8 4.99 -7.18 18.05
N VAL A 9 5.38 -7.73 16.90
CA VAL A 9 6.39 -8.78 16.77
C VAL A 9 7.63 -8.15 16.16
N ALA A 10 8.61 -7.84 17.02
CA ALA A 10 9.87 -7.22 16.62
C ALA A 10 10.73 -8.24 15.86
N TYR A 11 11.05 -7.90 14.61
CA TYR A 11 11.84 -8.72 13.72
C TYR A 11 12.56 -7.78 12.73
N HIS A 12 13.87 -7.64 12.89
CA HIS A 12 14.63 -6.56 12.26
C HIS A 12 15.02 -6.84 10.80
N ASP A 13 15.03 -8.11 10.39
CA ASP A 13 15.19 -8.48 9.00
C ASP A 13 13.96 -8.01 8.18
N PRO A 14 14.15 -7.27 7.06
CA PRO A 14 13.04 -6.80 6.24
C PRO A 14 12.19 -7.92 5.61
N GLU A 15 12.73 -9.14 5.48
CA GLU A 15 12.01 -10.29 4.93
C GLU A 15 11.11 -10.95 5.99
N LEU A 16 9.93 -10.34 6.19
CA LEU A 16 8.93 -10.79 7.17
C LEU A 16 8.01 -11.92 6.67
N ASP A 17 8.15 -12.42 5.44
CA ASP A 17 7.16 -13.35 4.88
C ASP A 17 7.01 -14.62 5.70
N GLY A 18 8.12 -15.20 6.17
CA GLY A 18 8.09 -16.37 7.05
C GLY A 18 7.38 -16.11 8.38
N VAL A 19 7.60 -14.92 8.96
CA VAL A 19 6.97 -14.49 10.22
C VAL A 19 5.47 -14.29 10.02
N ILE A 20 5.07 -13.66 8.90
CA ILE A 20 3.67 -13.43 8.55
C ILE A 20 2.96 -14.77 8.33
N LEU A 21 3.53 -15.67 7.53
CA LEU A 21 2.94 -16.98 7.26
C LEU A 21 2.81 -17.82 8.55
N ALA A 22 3.77 -17.73 9.47
CA ALA A 22 3.68 -18.36 10.78
C ALA A 22 2.54 -17.81 11.66
N ALA A 23 2.16 -16.53 11.48
CA ALA A 23 1.06 -15.93 12.19
C ALA A 23 -0.32 -16.35 11.66
N ARG A 24 -0.43 -16.90 10.44
CA ARG A 24 -1.70 -17.28 9.78
C ARG A 24 -2.69 -18.06 10.66
N PRO A 25 -2.29 -19.06 11.47
CA PRO A 25 -3.21 -19.80 12.34
C PRO A 25 -3.89 -18.94 13.42
N LEU A 26 -3.31 -17.79 13.77
CA LEU A 26 -3.88 -16.83 14.72
C LEU A 26 -5.09 -16.09 14.11
N PHE A 27 -5.09 -15.90 12.78
CA PHE A 27 -6.18 -15.24 12.04
C PHE A 27 -7.30 -16.22 11.71
N ALA A 28 -6.97 -17.44 11.27
CA ALA A 28 -7.95 -18.44 10.87
C ALA A 28 -8.88 -18.91 12.02
N ARG A 29 -8.49 -18.68 13.27
CA ARG A 29 -9.24 -19.10 14.47
C ARG A 29 -9.86 -17.93 15.24
N ALA A 30 -9.70 -16.69 14.77
CA ALA A 30 -10.27 -15.53 15.43
C ALA A 30 -11.77 -15.42 15.07
N PRO A 31 -12.69 -15.33 16.04
CA PRO A 31 -14.13 -15.23 15.78
C PRO A 31 -14.57 -13.83 15.29
N GLY A 32 -13.64 -12.97 14.87
CA GLY A 32 -13.93 -11.62 14.42
C GLY A 32 -12.79 -11.02 13.61
N ARG A 33 -12.86 -9.71 13.37
CA ARG A 33 -11.90 -8.99 12.51
C ARG A 33 -10.48 -9.07 13.06
N ALA A 34 -9.56 -9.40 12.18
CA ALA A 34 -8.14 -9.47 12.48
C ALA A 34 -7.33 -9.11 11.23
N TRP A 35 -6.28 -8.32 11.41
CA TRP A 35 -5.41 -7.92 10.31
C TRP A 35 -3.96 -7.70 10.77
N PHE A 36 -3.02 -7.59 9.83
CA PHE A 36 -1.61 -7.36 10.15
C PHE A 36 -0.99 -6.25 9.30
N GLN A 37 0.09 -5.62 9.74
CA GLN A 37 0.85 -4.73 8.87
C GLN A 37 2.32 -4.66 9.26
N ARG A 38 3.16 -4.24 8.33
CA ARG A 38 4.56 -3.91 8.61
C ARG A 38 4.62 -2.48 9.14
N HIS A 39 5.39 -2.23 10.19
CA HIS A 39 5.51 -0.89 10.77
C HIS A 39 6.92 -0.63 11.33
N TRP A 40 7.22 0.64 11.59
CA TRP A 40 8.58 1.13 11.87
C TRP A 40 8.75 1.73 13.27
N VAL A 41 7.68 2.14 13.94
CA VAL A 41 7.75 2.73 15.28
C VAL A 41 8.44 1.77 16.26
N ARG A 42 9.45 2.27 16.98
CA ARG A 42 10.32 1.46 17.86
C ARG A 42 11.11 0.33 17.14
N GLY A 43 11.31 0.43 15.83
CA GLY A 43 12.08 -0.50 15.01
C GLY A 43 11.21 -1.32 14.04
N PRO A 44 11.80 -2.04 13.09
CA PRO A 44 11.04 -2.90 12.18
C PRO A 44 10.28 -3.99 12.96
N HIS A 45 8.97 -4.07 12.75
CA HIS A 45 8.13 -5.08 13.37
C HIS A 45 6.89 -5.38 12.51
N LEU A 46 6.30 -6.54 12.79
CA LEU A 46 4.97 -6.92 12.32
C LEU A 46 3.96 -6.57 13.41
N GLU A 47 2.89 -5.87 13.04
CA GLU A 47 1.75 -5.64 13.92
C GLU A 47 0.65 -6.65 13.64
N LEU A 48 0.06 -7.18 14.70
CA LEU A 48 -1.11 -8.06 14.67
C LEU A 48 -2.25 -7.36 15.41
N TRP A 49 -3.37 -7.19 14.72
CA TRP A 49 -4.55 -6.49 15.23
C TRP A 49 -5.72 -7.46 15.34
N PHE A 50 -6.41 -7.44 16.49
CA PHE A 50 -7.56 -8.31 16.75
C PHE A 50 -8.72 -7.51 17.37
N GLY A 51 -9.91 -7.60 16.77
CA GLY A 51 -11.14 -6.97 17.27
C GLY A 51 -11.88 -7.77 18.33
N THR A 52 -11.33 -8.90 18.79
CA THR A 52 -11.91 -9.75 19.83
C THR A 52 -10.84 -10.18 20.84
N ALA A 53 -11.26 -10.79 21.95
CA ALA A 53 -10.35 -11.29 22.99
C ALA A 53 -9.49 -12.49 22.53
N GLU A 54 -9.96 -13.24 21.54
CA GLU A 54 -9.22 -14.34 20.93
C GLU A 54 -8.50 -13.88 19.64
N PRO A 55 -7.32 -14.43 19.32
CA PRO A 55 -6.51 -15.34 20.14
C PRO A 55 -5.98 -14.64 21.40
N SER A 56 -5.92 -15.39 22.51
CA SER A 56 -5.33 -14.91 23.77
C SER A 56 -3.87 -14.48 23.60
N TRP A 57 -3.38 -13.62 24.50
CA TRP A 57 -1.97 -13.20 24.50
C TRP A 57 -1.00 -14.39 24.55
N ASP A 58 -1.26 -15.35 25.43
CA ASP A 58 -0.40 -16.53 25.57
C ASP A 58 -0.38 -17.33 24.27
N ARG A 59 -1.53 -17.47 23.59
CA ARG A 59 -1.59 -18.14 22.29
C ARG A 59 -0.76 -17.44 21.23
N VAL A 60 -0.84 -16.11 21.13
CA VAL A 60 -0.05 -15.34 20.17
C VAL A 60 1.44 -15.48 20.49
N ARG A 61 1.82 -15.30 21.77
CA ARG A 61 3.20 -15.46 22.22
C ARG A 61 3.74 -16.85 21.90
N ASP A 62 3.01 -17.91 22.22
CA ASP A 62 3.46 -19.29 21.99
C ASP A 62 3.72 -19.58 20.52
N VAL A 63 2.83 -19.13 19.62
CA VAL A 63 2.98 -19.30 18.17
C VAL A 63 4.17 -18.49 17.66
N MET A 64 4.22 -17.20 17.99
CA MET A 64 5.24 -16.30 17.44
C MET A 64 6.63 -16.59 18.01
N GLU A 65 6.77 -16.79 19.32
CA GLU A 65 8.08 -17.11 19.92
C GLU A 65 8.60 -18.47 19.47
N ALA A 66 7.74 -19.46 19.23
CA ALA A 66 8.17 -20.72 18.64
C ALA A 66 8.80 -20.52 17.26
N HIS A 67 8.18 -19.68 16.42
CA HIS A 67 8.74 -19.32 15.13
C HIS A 67 10.05 -18.54 15.27
N LEU A 68 10.09 -17.52 16.12
CA LEU A 68 11.28 -16.68 16.34
C LEU A 68 12.47 -17.46 16.88
N ARG A 69 12.26 -18.48 17.72
CA ARG A 69 13.34 -19.38 18.16
C ARG A 69 13.87 -20.25 17.03
N ALA A 70 13.00 -20.73 16.14
CA ALA A 70 13.38 -21.59 15.03
C ALA A 70 14.02 -20.80 13.87
N HIS A 71 13.55 -19.57 13.63
CA HIS A 71 13.94 -18.71 12.51
C HIS A 71 14.21 -17.28 13.01
N PRO A 72 15.23 -17.06 13.84
CA PRO A 72 15.50 -15.72 14.36
C PRO A 72 16.04 -14.81 13.25
N SER A 73 15.57 -13.56 13.24
CA SER A 73 16.25 -12.47 12.57
C SER A 73 17.69 -12.39 13.07
N ARG A 74 18.60 -12.20 12.13
CA ARG A 74 20.03 -11.95 12.39
C ARG A 74 20.44 -10.55 11.97
N ALA A 75 19.48 -9.74 11.51
CA ALA A 75 19.73 -8.37 11.11
C ALA A 75 20.18 -7.55 12.33
N ARG A 76 21.05 -6.57 12.09
CA ARG A 76 21.46 -5.60 13.10
C ARG A 76 21.00 -4.23 12.64
N ILE A 77 20.19 -3.57 13.46
CA ILE A 77 19.84 -2.18 13.24
C ILE A 77 20.84 -1.25 13.91
N ASP A 78 20.92 -0.03 13.40
CA ASP A 78 21.63 1.10 14.01
C ASP A 78 20.58 2.09 14.56
N PRO A 79 20.30 2.05 15.88
CA PRO A 79 19.31 2.94 16.50
C PRO A 79 19.66 4.43 16.36
N GLU A 80 20.94 4.78 16.33
CA GLU A 80 21.39 6.17 16.22
C GLU A 80 21.11 6.72 14.82
N ARG A 81 21.29 5.89 13.79
CA ARG A 81 20.92 6.24 12.42
C ARG A 81 19.41 6.26 12.19
N LEU A 82 18.66 5.34 12.79
CA LEU A 82 17.22 5.20 12.56
C LEU A 82 16.39 6.27 13.28
N LEU A 83 16.77 6.68 14.49
CA LEU A 83 15.97 7.61 15.29
C LEU A 83 15.67 8.96 14.59
N PRO A 84 16.64 9.63 13.92
CA PRO A 84 16.33 10.82 13.14
C PRO A 84 15.32 10.59 12.02
N GLN A 85 15.40 9.44 11.33
CA GLN A 85 14.47 9.07 10.27
C GLN A 85 13.06 8.82 10.84
N HIS A 86 12.99 8.13 11.97
CA HIS A 86 11.75 7.87 12.71
C HIS A 86 11.08 9.16 13.17
N ARG A 87 11.85 10.16 13.62
CA ARG A 87 11.30 11.48 13.98
C ARG A 87 10.71 12.21 12.78
N HIS A 88 11.38 12.14 11.62
CA HIS A 88 10.86 12.72 10.39
C HIS A 88 9.56 12.03 9.93
N LEU A 89 9.56 10.70 9.93
CA LEU A 89 8.36 9.91 9.60
C LEU A 89 7.22 10.13 10.59
N ALA A 90 7.50 10.28 11.89
CA ALA A 90 6.48 10.55 12.89
C ALA A 90 5.71 11.85 12.59
N VAL A 91 6.44 12.90 12.18
CA VAL A 91 5.82 14.16 11.76
C VAL A 91 5.05 13.98 10.46
N ALA A 92 5.66 13.36 9.45
CA ALA A 92 5.05 13.20 8.12
C ALA A 92 3.78 12.32 8.15
N GLU A 93 3.78 11.27 8.98
CA GLU A 93 2.68 10.32 9.13
C GLU A 93 1.73 10.69 10.29
N GLN A 94 1.98 11.80 10.98
CA GLN A 94 1.21 12.27 12.15
C GLN A 94 1.05 11.17 13.22
N ILE A 95 2.18 10.63 13.67
CA ILE A 95 2.30 9.62 14.72
C ILE A 95 2.77 10.29 16.01
N ASP A 96 2.05 10.02 17.10
CA ASP A 96 2.30 10.55 18.45
C ASP A 96 2.81 9.47 19.44
N GLU A 97 3.05 8.25 18.95
CA GLU A 97 3.54 7.14 19.77
C GLU A 97 5.00 7.31 20.21
N PRO A 98 5.40 6.73 21.37
CA PRO A 98 6.80 6.68 21.77
C PRO A 98 7.68 5.98 20.73
N LEU A 99 8.71 6.67 20.24
CA LEU A 99 9.67 6.11 19.27
C LEU A 99 10.76 5.23 19.92
N LEU A 100 10.89 5.30 21.25
CA LEU A 100 11.92 4.65 22.06
C LEU A 100 11.33 4.01 23.34
N PRO A 101 12.02 3.03 23.95
CA PRO A 101 13.21 2.35 23.41
C PRO A 101 12.84 1.46 22.22
N PHE A 102 13.77 1.26 21.29
CA PHE A 102 13.61 0.25 20.24
C PHE A 102 13.33 -1.12 20.86
N TYR A 103 12.46 -1.91 20.24
CA TYR A 103 12.23 -3.27 20.67
C TYR A 103 13.50 -4.12 20.48
N PRO A 104 13.84 -5.02 21.43
CA PRO A 104 14.80 -6.07 21.18
C PRO A 104 14.39 -6.89 19.95
N ASP A 105 15.34 -7.27 19.10
CA ASP A 105 15.03 -8.15 17.99
C ASP A 105 14.47 -9.50 18.49
N ASN A 106 13.69 -10.19 17.66
CA ASN A 106 13.11 -11.50 17.97
C ASN A 106 12.26 -11.52 19.25
N SER A 107 11.39 -10.52 19.45
CA SER A 107 10.55 -10.42 20.65
C SER A 107 9.10 -10.02 20.35
N VAL A 108 8.19 -10.35 21.27
CA VAL A 108 6.74 -10.11 21.13
C VAL A 108 6.25 -9.18 22.23
N HIS A 109 5.47 -8.16 21.89
CA HIS A 109 5.03 -7.11 22.81
C HIS A 109 3.53 -6.86 22.71
N ARG A 110 2.89 -6.57 23.84
CA ARG A 110 1.57 -5.91 23.82
C ARG A 110 1.78 -4.44 23.52
N ALA A 111 0.92 -3.88 22.68
CA ALA A 111 0.98 -2.48 22.34
C ALA A 111 -0.41 -1.83 22.36
N LEU A 112 -0.43 -0.50 22.50
CA LEU A 112 -1.68 0.26 22.47
C LEU A 112 -2.13 0.42 21.01
N PRO A 113 -3.40 0.13 20.67
CA PRO A 113 -3.94 0.47 19.37
C PRO A 113 -3.81 1.98 19.11
N ARG A 114 -3.31 2.35 17.94
CA ARG A 114 -3.32 3.74 17.47
C ARG A 114 -4.64 4.08 16.80
N SER A 115 -5.04 5.35 16.84
CA SER A 115 -6.08 5.86 15.95
C SER A 115 -5.45 6.58 14.76
N ARG A 116 -6.12 6.49 13.61
CA ARG A 116 -5.88 7.19 12.36
C ARG A 116 -7.08 8.05 11.97
N ALA A 117 -8.10 8.17 12.82
CA ALA A 117 -9.30 8.97 12.56
C ALA A 117 -8.96 10.43 12.20
N HIS A 118 -7.94 11.03 12.82
CA HIS A 118 -7.50 12.40 12.50
C HIS A 118 -6.92 12.57 11.09
N VAL A 119 -6.34 11.52 10.52
CA VAL A 119 -5.80 11.52 9.15
C VAL A 119 -6.86 11.13 8.14
N LEU A 120 -7.74 10.19 8.50
CA LEU A 120 -8.75 9.63 7.59
C LEU A 120 -10.02 10.48 7.52
N GLY A 121 -10.28 11.37 8.48
CA GLY A 121 -11.46 12.24 8.53
C GLY A 121 -12.48 11.86 9.61
N GLY A 122 -12.36 10.68 10.23
CA GLY A 122 -13.16 10.28 11.38
C GLY A 122 -13.18 8.78 11.62
N ALA A 123 -13.92 8.37 12.66
CA ALA A 123 -14.03 6.97 13.07
C ALA A 123 -14.70 6.07 12.02
N ALA A 124 -15.66 6.59 11.24
CA ALA A 124 -16.32 5.83 10.18
C ALA A 124 -15.36 5.47 9.04
N ALA A 125 -14.47 6.41 8.66
CA ALA A 125 -13.41 6.18 7.69
C ALA A 125 -12.35 5.20 8.24
N GLU A 126 -11.95 5.35 9.49
CA GLU A 126 -11.05 4.39 10.15
C GLU A 126 -11.63 2.96 10.15
N GLU A 127 -12.92 2.82 10.39
CA GLU A 127 -13.59 1.52 10.37
C GLU A 127 -13.62 0.89 8.97
N LEU A 128 -13.83 1.69 7.92
CA LEU A 128 -13.70 1.22 6.52
C LEU A 128 -12.31 0.63 6.27
N PHE A 129 -11.25 1.29 6.74
CA PHE A 129 -9.87 0.83 6.55
C PHE A 129 -9.56 -0.43 7.38
N HIS A 130 -10.12 -0.56 8.58
CA HIS A 130 -10.02 -1.80 9.36
C HIS A 130 -10.71 -2.99 8.66
N ASP A 131 -11.87 -2.77 8.06
CA ASP A 131 -12.57 -3.80 7.29
C ASP A 131 -11.75 -4.19 6.05
N PHE A 132 -11.21 -3.21 5.33
CA PHE A 132 -10.29 -3.46 4.21
C PHE A 132 -9.07 -4.26 4.65
N HIS A 133 -8.40 -3.86 5.74
CA HIS A 133 -7.24 -4.58 6.23
C HIS A 133 -7.57 -6.01 6.66
N THR A 134 -8.78 -6.25 7.17
CA THR A 134 -9.24 -7.59 7.53
C THR A 134 -9.35 -8.47 6.27
N ALA A 135 -10.08 -8.02 5.26
CA ALA A 135 -10.23 -8.75 4.00
C ALA A 135 -8.88 -8.93 3.27
N ALA A 136 -8.11 -7.85 3.15
CA ALA A 136 -6.83 -7.84 2.43
C ALA A 136 -5.72 -8.64 3.13
N SER A 137 -5.77 -8.78 4.48
CA SER A 137 -4.87 -9.70 5.20
C SER A 137 -5.14 -11.16 4.86
N ALA A 138 -6.41 -11.54 4.70
CA ALA A 138 -6.77 -12.90 4.29
C ALA A 138 -6.22 -13.21 2.89
N ALA A 139 -6.39 -12.26 1.95
CA ALA A 139 -5.82 -12.37 0.60
C ALA A 139 -4.27 -12.39 0.61
N ALA A 140 -3.65 -11.60 1.49
CA ALA A 140 -2.20 -11.49 1.58
C ALA A 140 -1.52 -12.83 1.88
N PHE A 141 -2.13 -13.71 2.68
CA PHE A 141 -1.53 -15.01 2.95
C PHE A 141 -1.34 -15.85 1.69
N GLY A 142 -2.34 -15.92 0.80
CA GLY A 142 -2.21 -16.64 -0.47
C GLY A 142 -1.21 -15.98 -1.42
N GLN A 143 -1.13 -14.65 -1.41
CA GLN A 143 -0.15 -13.89 -2.19
C GLN A 143 1.28 -14.14 -1.68
N LEU A 144 1.49 -14.23 -0.36
CA LEU A 144 2.79 -14.52 0.24
C LEU A 144 3.18 -15.99 0.09
N ASP A 145 2.22 -16.92 0.11
CA ASP A 145 2.48 -18.33 -0.26
C ASP A 145 3.03 -18.43 -1.69
N ALA A 146 2.43 -17.70 -2.63
CA ALA A 146 2.90 -17.65 -4.02
C ALA A 146 4.32 -17.07 -4.13
N VAL A 147 4.62 -15.99 -3.41
CA VAL A 147 5.98 -15.43 -3.34
C VAL A 147 6.97 -16.44 -2.76
N ALA A 148 6.61 -17.11 -1.66
CA ALA A 148 7.44 -18.14 -1.05
C ALA A 148 7.66 -19.34 -1.98
N ALA A 149 6.70 -19.63 -2.87
CA ALA A 149 6.82 -20.65 -3.92
C ALA A 149 7.63 -20.19 -5.15
N GLY A 150 8.12 -18.94 -5.17
CA GLY A 150 9.00 -18.41 -6.21
C GLY A 150 8.33 -17.44 -7.20
N GLU A 151 7.06 -17.06 -7.00
CA GLU A 151 6.46 -16.00 -7.81
C GLU A 151 7.08 -14.63 -7.53
N SER A 152 7.10 -13.78 -8.55
CA SER A 152 7.64 -12.41 -8.42
C SER A 152 6.72 -11.54 -7.57
N ARG A 153 7.18 -11.14 -6.38
CA ARG A 153 6.50 -10.14 -5.51
C ARG A 153 6.13 -8.86 -6.28
N LEU A 154 7.04 -8.36 -7.11
CA LEU A 154 6.81 -7.16 -7.90
C LEU A 154 5.87 -7.40 -9.09
N GLY A 155 5.89 -8.60 -9.67
CA GLY A 155 4.93 -8.99 -10.71
C GLY A 155 3.50 -9.07 -10.17
N LEU A 156 3.32 -9.65 -8.98
CA LEU A 156 2.05 -9.66 -8.26
C LEU A 156 1.55 -8.24 -7.99
N ALA A 157 2.39 -7.38 -7.41
CA ALA A 157 2.06 -5.99 -7.14
C ALA A 157 1.66 -5.20 -8.40
N PHE A 158 2.38 -5.41 -9.50
CA PHE A 158 2.07 -4.80 -10.79
C PHE A 158 0.67 -5.20 -11.29
N GLU A 159 0.33 -6.48 -11.20
CA GLU A 159 -0.99 -6.99 -11.58
C GLU A 159 -2.11 -6.33 -10.76
N LEU A 160 -1.97 -6.21 -9.43
CA LEU A 160 -2.98 -5.55 -8.60
C LEU A 160 -3.19 -4.08 -8.98
N MET A 161 -2.09 -3.36 -9.28
CA MET A 161 -2.15 -1.96 -9.70
C MET A 161 -2.90 -1.80 -11.02
N VAL A 162 -2.55 -2.59 -12.03
CA VAL A 162 -3.18 -2.53 -13.35
C VAL A 162 -4.66 -2.92 -13.27
N ALA A 163 -5.00 -3.97 -12.51
CA ALA A 163 -6.39 -4.38 -12.32
C ALA A 163 -7.23 -3.28 -11.68
N ALA A 164 -6.73 -2.65 -10.60
CA ALA A 164 -7.44 -1.56 -9.93
C ALA A 164 -7.61 -0.33 -10.83
N ALA A 165 -6.59 0.04 -11.62
CA ALA A 165 -6.69 1.14 -12.57
C ALA A 165 -7.67 0.84 -13.70
N HIS A 166 -7.64 -0.37 -14.27
CA HIS A 166 -8.55 -0.75 -15.34
C HIS A 166 -10.01 -0.78 -14.87
N ALA A 167 -10.29 -1.32 -13.69
CA ALA A 167 -11.65 -1.51 -13.20
C ALA A 167 -12.30 -0.22 -12.68
N TYR A 168 -11.53 0.66 -12.02
CA TYR A 168 -12.14 1.77 -11.25
C TYR A 168 -11.85 3.16 -11.78
N ALA A 169 -10.82 3.35 -12.61
CA ALA A 169 -10.60 4.65 -13.22
C ALA A 169 -11.59 4.89 -14.36
N GLU A 170 -12.08 6.13 -14.46
CA GLU A 170 -12.84 6.55 -15.62
C GLU A 170 -11.96 6.48 -16.88
N GLY A 171 -12.47 5.89 -17.96
CA GLY A 171 -11.66 5.58 -19.14
C GLY A 171 -10.75 4.35 -18.98
N GLY A 172 -10.93 3.57 -17.91
CA GLY A 172 -10.19 2.33 -17.67
C GLY A 172 -8.68 2.55 -17.55
N ILE A 173 -7.89 1.62 -18.10
CA ILE A 173 -6.43 1.64 -17.91
C ILE A 173 -5.79 2.88 -18.55
N THR A 174 -6.31 3.34 -19.68
CA THR A 174 -5.86 4.55 -20.39
C THR A 174 -6.29 5.85 -19.70
N GLY A 175 -7.20 5.80 -18.72
CA GLY A 175 -7.46 6.93 -17.82
C GLY A 175 -6.64 6.85 -16.53
N GLY A 176 -6.67 5.69 -15.87
CA GLY A 176 -6.04 5.50 -14.57
C GLY A 176 -4.51 5.63 -14.56
N PHE A 177 -3.83 5.27 -15.66
CA PHE A 177 -2.36 5.25 -15.69
C PHE A 177 -1.71 6.62 -15.46
N VAL A 178 -2.43 7.72 -15.69
CA VAL A 178 -1.97 9.09 -15.40
C VAL A 178 -1.62 9.24 -13.91
N SER A 179 -2.37 8.58 -13.02
CA SER A 179 -2.04 8.54 -11.59
C SER A 179 -0.73 7.81 -11.32
N PHE A 180 -0.39 6.76 -12.07
CA PHE A 180 0.90 6.10 -11.95
C PHE A 180 2.05 7.04 -12.34
N ARG A 181 1.93 7.76 -13.47
CA ARG A 181 2.94 8.75 -13.86
C ARG A 181 3.10 9.81 -12.76
N SER A 182 2.01 10.38 -12.25
CA SER A 182 2.05 11.34 -11.14
C SER A 182 2.81 10.79 -9.92
N HIS A 183 2.54 9.55 -9.48
CA HIS A 183 3.21 8.96 -8.32
C HIS A 183 4.72 8.72 -8.55
N ALA A 184 5.10 8.31 -9.76
CA ALA A 184 6.50 8.14 -10.12
C ALA A 184 7.23 9.50 -10.16
N GLU A 185 6.64 10.50 -10.80
CA GLU A 185 7.20 11.85 -10.89
C GLU A 185 7.36 12.52 -9.52
N ALA A 186 6.35 12.37 -8.64
CA ALA A 186 6.39 12.90 -7.28
C ALA A 186 7.56 12.30 -6.47
N PHE A 187 7.81 11.00 -6.62
CA PHE A 187 8.96 10.35 -5.99
C PHE A 187 10.29 10.81 -6.59
N LEU A 188 10.38 10.83 -7.93
CA LEU A 188 11.59 11.20 -8.65
C LEU A 188 11.98 12.66 -8.45
N ALA A 189 11.06 13.55 -8.05
CA ALA A 189 11.38 14.93 -7.67
C ALA A 189 12.45 14.99 -6.56
N ASN A 190 12.47 14.02 -5.64
CA ASN A 190 13.45 13.94 -4.56
C ASN A 190 14.75 13.21 -4.97
N VAL A 191 14.72 12.43 -6.06
CA VAL A 191 15.84 11.60 -6.53
C VAL A 191 15.92 11.59 -8.07
N PRO A 192 16.09 12.76 -8.73
CA PRO A 192 15.94 12.88 -10.18
C PRO A 192 16.90 12.00 -10.98
N HIS A 193 18.10 11.75 -10.43
CA HIS A 193 19.12 10.88 -11.01
C HIS A 193 18.71 9.39 -11.14
N MET A 194 17.59 8.98 -10.54
CA MET A 194 17.05 7.62 -10.70
C MET A 194 16.28 7.40 -12.00
N ARG A 195 15.80 8.47 -12.66
CA ARG A 195 14.92 8.38 -13.83
C ARG A 195 15.54 7.56 -14.96
N GLU A 196 16.73 7.95 -15.42
CA GLU A 196 17.40 7.27 -16.54
C GLU A 196 17.66 5.78 -16.24
N ARG A 197 17.92 5.45 -14.96
CA ARG A 197 18.06 4.05 -14.54
C ARG A 197 16.74 3.31 -14.66
N TRP A 198 15.63 3.93 -14.27
CA TRP A 198 14.31 3.33 -14.39
C TRP A 198 13.90 3.16 -15.86
N ASP A 199 14.13 4.17 -16.70
CA ASP A 199 13.89 4.09 -18.15
C ASP A 199 14.70 2.95 -18.79
N ALA A 200 15.98 2.82 -18.45
CA ALA A 200 16.84 1.73 -18.93
C ALA A 200 16.34 0.35 -18.45
N GLN A 201 15.91 0.23 -17.19
CA GLN A 201 15.36 -1.02 -16.66
C GLN A 201 14.00 -1.37 -17.28
N TYR A 202 13.18 -0.37 -17.60
CA TYR A 202 11.92 -0.54 -18.33
C TYR A 202 12.18 -1.02 -19.76
N ALA A 203 13.12 -0.41 -20.48
CA ALA A 203 13.43 -0.79 -21.85
C ALA A 203 13.80 -2.28 -21.99
N LEU A 204 14.53 -2.82 -21.01
CA LEU A 204 14.88 -4.26 -20.94
C LEU A 204 13.68 -5.18 -20.66
N ARG A 205 12.56 -4.64 -20.19
CA ARG A 205 11.37 -5.38 -19.72
C ARG A 205 10.07 -4.98 -20.43
N ALA A 206 10.14 -4.08 -21.41
CA ALA A 206 8.97 -3.49 -22.04
C ALA A 206 8.03 -4.55 -22.62
N GLY A 207 8.56 -5.54 -23.34
CA GLY A 207 7.76 -6.64 -23.91
C GLY A 207 6.94 -7.40 -22.86
N PRO A 208 7.58 -8.03 -21.85
CA PRO A 208 6.86 -8.73 -20.78
C PRO A 208 5.89 -7.83 -19.99
N LEU A 209 6.26 -6.58 -19.68
CA LEU A 209 5.39 -5.66 -18.94
C LEU A 209 4.13 -5.29 -19.73
N ARG A 210 4.27 -5.02 -21.03
CA ARG A 210 3.14 -4.75 -21.92
C ARG A 210 2.22 -5.96 -22.06
N ALA A 211 2.79 -7.15 -22.23
CA ALA A 211 2.02 -8.39 -22.26
C ALA A 211 1.26 -8.61 -20.94
N GLN A 212 1.86 -8.28 -19.80
CA GLN A 212 1.18 -8.35 -18.50
C GLN A 212 0.05 -7.32 -18.40
N VAL A 213 0.24 -6.08 -18.87
CA VAL A 213 -0.85 -5.08 -18.93
C VAL A 213 -2.02 -5.61 -19.76
N ALA A 214 -1.75 -6.09 -20.97
CA ALA A 214 -2.78 -6.62 -21.86
C ALA A 214 -3.52 -7.82 -21.25
N ALA A 215 -2.80 -8.74 -20.60
CA ALA A 215 -3.39 -9.90 -19.94
C ALA A 215 -4.29 -9.50 -18.76
N VAL A 216 -3.85 -8.56 -17.92
CA VAL A 216 -4.64 -8.09 -16.77
C VAL A 216 -5.88 -7.33 -17.23
N VAL A 217 -5.77 -6.51 -18.27
CA VAL A 217 -6.90 -5.80 -18.89
C VAL A 217 -7.90 -6.78 -19.52
N ALA A 218 -7.42 -7.86 -20.14
CA ALA A 218 -8.28 -8.93 -20.65
C ALA A 218 -8.95 -9.76 -19.54
N GLY A 219 -8.44 -9.68 -18.30
CA GLY A 219 -8.96 -10.36 -17.12
C GLY A 219 -8.10 -11.56 -16.72
N THR A 220 -7.31 -11.40 -15.67
CA THR A 220 -6.65 -12.51 -14.98
C THR A 220 -7.43 -12.91 -13.73
N PRO A 221 -7.38 -14.19 -13.29
CA PRO A 221 -8.08 -14.62 -12.07
C PRO A 221 -7.67 -13.83 -10.82
N ARG A 222 -6.38 -13.50 -10.70
CA ARG A 222 -5.87 -12.72 -9.56
C ARG A 222 -6.26 -11.24 -9.64
N GLY A 223 -6.24 -10.65 -10.83
CA GLY A 223 -6.75 -9.29 -11.06
C GLY A 223 -8.24 -9.19 -10.73
N GLN A 224 -9.05 -10.15 -11.19
CA GLN A 224 -10.49 -10.22 -10.91
C GLN A 224 -10.77 -10.39 -9.42
N ALA A 225 -10.11 -11.34 -8.75
CA ALA A 225 -10.27 -11.53 -7.30
C ALA A 225 -9.89 -10.27 -6.49
N TRP A 226 -8.91 -9.49 -6.96
CA TRP A 226 -8.56 -8.22 -6.33
C TRP A 226 -9.62 -7.14 -6.54
N VAL A 227 -10.19 -7.05 -7.74
CA VAL A 227 -11.31 -6.15 -8.05
C VAL A 227 -12.54 -6.51 -7.23
N GLU A 228 -12.92 -7.79 -7.18
CA GLU A 228 -14.05 -8.26 -6.37
C GLU A 228 -13.89 -7.89 -4.88
N LEU A 229 -12.68 -7.98 -4.33
CA LEU A 229 -12.39 -7.51 -2.97
C LEU A 229 -12.59 -6.00 -2.83
N LEU A 230 -12.13 -5.20 -3.80
CA LEU A 230 -12.25 -3.74 -3.77
C LEU A 230 -13.70 -3.26 -3.95
N ASP A 231 -14.55 -4.03 -4.63
CA ASP A 231 -15.96 -3.70 -4.83
C ASP A 231 -16.70 -3.55 -3.49
N GLU A 232 -16.35 -4.35 -2.49
CA GLU A 232 -16.93 -4.26 -1.13
C GLU A 232 -16.70 -2.89 -0.46
N PHE A 233 -15.66 -2.17 -0.90
CA PHE A 233 -15.26 -0.88 -0.33
C PHE A 233 -15.63 0.31 -1.22
N ALA A 234 -15.98 0.07 -2.49
CA ALA A 234 -16.26 1.11 -3.46
C ALA A 234 -17.47 1.97 -3.06
N GLU A 235 -18.61 1.35 -2.76
CA GLU A 235 -19.85 2.07 -2.42
C GLU A 235 -19.75 2.78 -1.06
N ARG A 236 -19.30 2.06 -0.02
CA ARG A 236 -19.07 2.66 1.30
C ARG A 236 -18.06 3.80 1.26
N GLY A 237 -17.02 3.67 0.42
CA GLY A 237 -16.06 4.72 0.15
C GLY A 237 -16.71 5.95 -0.47
N ASN A 238 -17.57 5.77 -1.48
CA ASN A 238 -18.29 6.88 -2.14
C ASN A 238 -19.13 7.66 -1.13
N ASP A 239 -19.91 6.97 -0.30
CA ASP A 239 -20.77 7.60 0.69
C ASP A 239 -19.97 8.44 1.70
N LEU A 240 -18.84 7.90 2.18
CA LEU A 240 -17.97 8.61 3.11
C LEU A 240 -17.25 9.80 2.46
N ILE A 241 -16.87 9.68 1.18
CA ILE A 241 -16.27 10.79 0.42
C ILE A 241 -17.30 11.89 0.19
N ALA A 242 -18.52 11.52 -0.23
CA ALA A 242 -19.59 12.47 -0.55
C ALA A 242 -20.06 13.24 0.69
N SER A 243 -20.11 12.57 1.85
CA SER A 243 -20.45 13.20 3.14
C SER A 243 -19.30 13.99 3.78
N GLY A 244 -18.08 13.91 3.22
CA GLY A 244 -16.88 14.51 3.80
C GLY A 244 -16.32 13.79 5.04
N ALA A 245 -16.85 12.60 5.36
CA ALA A 245 -16.40 11.77 6.47
C ALA A 245 -15.08 11.02 6.17
N LEU A 246 -14.67 10.94 4.90
CA LEU A 246 -13.39 10.39 4.45
C LEU A 246 -12.59 11.44 3.64
N LEU A 247 -11.35 11.68 4.06
CA LEU A 247 -10.37 12.49 3.34
C LEU A 247 -9.57 11.59 2.38
N VAL A 248 -9.81 11.72 1.07
CA VAL A 248 -9.14 10.88 0.04
C VAL A 248 -7.66 11.22 -0.12
N GLU A 249 -7.32 12.50 0.05
CA GLU A 249 -5.94 13.00 0.08
C GLU A 249 -5.85 13.98 1.26
N PRO A 250 -5.39 13.54 2.45
CA PRO A 250 -5.24 14.42 3.59
C PRO A 250 -4.27 15.57 3.26
N GLY A 251 -4.62 16.77 3.70
CA GLY A 251 -4.07 18.03 3.17
C GLY A 251 -2.55 18.20 3.23
N ALA A 252 -2.06 18.92 2.22
CA ALA A 252 -0.77 19.61 2.09
C ALA A 252 0.51 18.78 2.29
N ALA A 253 0.70 17.74 1.47
CA ALA A 253 2.04 17.52 0.94
C ALA A 253 2.39 18.70 0.03
N VAL A 254 3.60 19.26 0.14
CA VAL A 254 4.08 20.24 -0.83
C VAL A 254 3.99 19.59 -2.21
N GLU A 255 3.15 20.16 -3.08
CA GLU A 255 2.90 19.57 -4.38
C GLU A 255 4.21 19.57 -5.19
N PRO A 256 4.61 18.42 -5.79
CA PRO A 256 5.91 18.31 -6.44
C PRO A 256 6.08 19.33 -7.56
N ASP A 257 7.21 20.05 -7.58
CA ASP A 257 7.54 20.97 -8.69
C ASP A 257 8.24 20.25 -9.84
N THR A 258 7.48 19.41 -10.54
CA THR A 258 7.94 18.68 -11.74
C THR A 258 7.24 19.21 -12.98
N ALA A 259 7.80 18.94 -14.18
CA ALA A 259 7.16 19.32 -15.44
C ALA A 259 5.75 18.75 -15.57
N PHE A 260 5.56 17.49 -15.19
CA PHE A 260 4.25 16.82 -15.20
C PHE A 260 3.23 17.54 -14.30
N HIS A 261 3.59 17.79 -13.04
CA HIS A 261 2.67 18.43 -12.09
C HIS A 261 2.44 19.92 -12.43
N ARG A 262 3.42 20.62 -13.03
CA ARG A 262 3.21 21.97 -13.59
C ARG A 262 2.20 21.97 -14.73
N ALA A 263 2.27 21.00 -15.64
CA ALA A 263 1.29 20.84 -16.71
C ALA A 263 -0.11 20.57 -16.15
N LEU A 264 -0.20 19.62 -15.21
CA LEU A 264 -1.47 19.25 -14.56
C LEU A 264 -2.12 20.44 -13.84
N ARG A 265 -1.33 21.28 -13.16
CA ARG A 265 -1.80 22.55 -12.56
C ARG A 265 -2.33 23.56 -13.57
N GLY A 266 -1.76 23.57 -14.77
CA GLY A 266 -2.19 24.44 -15.86
C GLY A 266 -3.47 23.96 -16.55
N ASN A 267 -3.88 22.71 -16.32
CA ASN A 267 -5.00 22.08 -16.99
C ASN A 267 -6.32 22.33 -16.24
N ARG A 268 -7.19 23.15 -16.84
CA ARG A 268 -8.51 23.48 -16.23
C ARG A 268 -9.44 22.27 -16.17
N VAL A 269 -9.45 21.43 -17.20
CA VAL A 269 -10.26 20.19 -17.23
C VAL A 269 -9.87 19.28 -16.07
N TRP A 270 -8.57 19.15 -15.80
CA TRP A 270 -8.10 18.40 -14.63
C TRP A 270 -8.68 18.94 -13.31
N HIS A 271 -8.62 20.26 -13.09
CA HIS A 271 -9.07 20.85 -11.83
C HIS A 271 -10.60 20.88 -11.67
N ASP A 272 -11.31 21.18 -12.74
CA ASP A 272 -12.75 21.43 -12.69
C ASP A 272 -13.55 20.16 -12.86
N GLU A 273 -13.08 19.22 -13.68
CA GLU A 273 -13.80 17.99 -14.02
C GLU A 273 -13.21 16.78 -13.31
N VAL A 274 -11.89 16.55 -13.37
CA VAL A 274 -11.29 15.29 -12.88
C VAL A 274 -11.10 15.29 -11.36
N LEU A 275 -10.34 16.24 -10.80
CA LEU A 275 -9.95 16.26 -9.39
C LEU A 275 -11.15 16.31 -8.42
N ARG A 276 -12.24 16.94 -8.87
CA ARG A 276 -13.46 17.10 -8.07
C ARG A 276 -14.50 16.01 -8.32
N SER A 277 -14.32 15.13 -9.31
CA SER A 277 -15.32 14.11 -9.61
C SER A 277 -15.36 13.02 -8.54
N GLY A 278 -16.58 12.52 -8.28
CA GLY A 278 -16.79 11.33 -7.45
C GLY A 278 -16.03 10.11 -7.98
N PRO A 279 -16.13 9.77 -9.29
CA PRO A 279 -15.39 8.66 -9.89
C PRO A 279 -13.88 8.72 -9.66
N PHE A 280 -13.24 9.89 -9.85
CA PHE A 280 -11.80 10.03 -9.62
C PHE A 280 -11.43 9.83 -8.15
N ARG A 281 -12.20 10.42 -7.23
CA ARG A 281 -11.97 10.27 -5.79
C ARG A 281 -12.13 8.82 -5.32
N ARG A 282 -13.13 8.10 -5.85
CA ARG A 282 -13.29 6.66 -5.64
C ARG A 282 -12.06 5.90 -6.13
N TYR A 283 -11.62 6.16 -7.36
CA TYR A 283 -10.42 5.53 -7.91
C TYR A 283 -9.19 5.79 -7.04
N ARG A 284 -8.96 7.04 -6.61
CA ARG A 284 -7.85 7.40 -5.72
C ARG A 284 -7.88 6.63 -4.40
N LEU A 285 -9.06 6.51 -3.77
CA LEU A 285 -9.24 5.68 -2.58
C LEU A 285 -8.81 4.22 -2.85
N LEU A 286 -9.41 3.57 -3.84
CA LEU A 286 -9.18 2.15 -4.12
C LEU A 286 -7.73 1.86 -4.56
N LEU A 287 -7.11 2.81 -5.26
CA LEU A 287 -5.68 2.75 -5.60
C LEU A 287 -4.81 2.89 -4.34
N ASN A 288 -5.16 3.78 -3.40
CA ASN A 288 -4.44 3.91 -2.13
C ASN A 288 -4.59 2.65 -1.26
N LEU A 289 -5.77 2.02 -1.23
CA LEU A 289 -5.96 0.71 -0.60
C LEU A 289 -5.06 -0.36 -1.25
N THR A 290 -4.96 -0.35 -2.58
CA THR A 290 -3.99 -1.20 -3.31
C THR A 290 -2.56 -0.92 -2.87
N TYR A 291 -2.15 0.34 -2.74
CA TYR A 291 -0.80 0.67 -2.23
C TYR A 291 -0.55 0.21 -0.80
N LEU A 292 -1.58 0.19 0.07
CA LEU A 292 -1.46 -0.40 1.41
C LEU A 292 -1.26 -1.91 1.36
N GLN A 293 -1.91 -2.60 0.40
CA GLN A 293 -1.67 -4.03 0.18
C GLN A 293 -0.25 -4.31 -0.30
N LEU A 294 0.27 -3.50 -1.23
CA LEU A 294 1.66 -3.57 -1.68
C LEU A 294 2.65 -3.46 -0.51
N SER A 295 2.44 -2.49 0.39
CA SER A 295 3.25 -2.36 1.61
C SER A 295 3.16 -3.59 2.52
N ARG A 296 1.95 -4.17 2.68
CA ARG A 296 1.73 -5.40 3.45
C ARG A 296 2.52 -6.58 2.87
N LEU A 297 2.57 -6.68 1.54
CA LEU A 297 3.35 -7.64 0.78
C LEU A 297 4.86 -7.35 0.77
N GLY A 298 5.35 -6.32 1.47
CA GLY A 298 6.79 -6.01 1.54
C GLY A 298 7.33 -5.23 0.35
N VAL A 299 6.45 -4.63 -0.48
CA VAL A 299 6.88 -3.70 -1.53
C VAL A 299 7.19 -2.35 -0.90
N SER A 300 8.46 -1.95 -0.96
CA SER A 300 8.92 -0.65 -0.44
C SER A 300 8.38 0.53 -1.26
N ALA A 301 8.43 1.73 -0.69
CA ALA A 301 8.00 2.95 -1.37
C ALA A 301 8.74 3.19 -2.71
N VAL A 302 10.05 2.92 -2.76
CA VAL A 302 10.84 3.04 -3.99
C VAL A 302 10.43 2.01 -5.05
N GLN A 303 10.15 0.77 -4.64
CA GLN A 303 9.68 -0.27 -5.55
C GLN A 303 8.28 0.05 -6.08
N ARG A 304 7.36 0.55 -5.23
CA ARG A 304 6.05 1.01 -5.68
C ARG A 304 6.17 2.13 -6.71
N SER A 305 7.01 3.13 -6.46
CA SER A 305 7.22 4.23 -7.43
C SER A 305 7.87 3.76 -8.73
N LEU A 306 8.77 2.78 -8.67
CA LEU A 306 9.31 2.09 -9.85
C LEU A 306 8.19 1.35 -10.62
N LEU A 307 7.31 0.63 -9.93
CA LEU A 307 6.18 -0.06 -10.55
C LEU A 307 5.19 0.94 -11.19
N CYS A 308 4.95 2.10 -10.57
CA CYS A 308 4.16 3.16 -11.18
C CYS A 308 4.82 3.67 -12.47
N HIS A 309 6.14 3.86 -12.46
CA HIS A 309 6.89 4.26 -13.66
C HIS A 309 6.79 3.20 -14.77
N PHE A 310 6.93 1.91 -14.43
CA PHE A 310 6.78 0.81 -15.38
C PHE A 310 5.37 0.67 -15.91
N ALA A 311 4.35 0.77 -15.05
CA ALA A 311 2.95 0.65 -15.45
C ALA A 311 2.56 1.80 -16.39
N ALA A 312 2.94 3.03 -16.07
CA ALA A 312 2.70 4.16 -16.95
C ALA A 312 3.36 3.95 -18.32
N SER A 313 4.64 3.61 -18.35
CA SER A 313 5.38 3.43 -19.60
C SER A 313 4.87 2.25 -20.44
N ALA A 314 4.44 1.16 -19.80
CA ALA A 314 3.83 0.01 -20.46
C ALA A 314 2.49 0.37 -21.11
N VAL A 315 1.63 1.13 -20.41
CA VAL A 315 0.34 1.60 -20.95
C VAL A 315 0.54 2.57 -22.12
N GLU A 316 1.50 3.51 -22.00
CA GLU A 316 1.83 4.45 -23.08
C GLU A 316 2.21 3.72 -24.37
N GLN A 317 3.06 2.69 -24.27
CA GLN A 317 3.50 1.93 -25.43
C GLN A 317 2.48 0.91 -25.95
N GLU A 318 1.65 0.33 -25.07
CA GLU A 318 0.65 -0.66 -25.48
C GLU A 318 -0.55 -0.03 -26.17
N TYR A 319 -0.97 1.16 -25.72
CA TYR A 319 -2.17 1.83 -26.22
C TYR A 319 -1.90 3.09 -27.04
N GLY A 320 -0.62 3.48 -27.23
CA GLY A 320 -0.26 4.66 -28.01
C GLY A 320 -0.73 5.97 -27.39
N VAL A 321 -0.72 6.06 -26.06
CA VAL A 321 -1.15 7.23 -25.28
C VAL A 321 0.04 7.86 -24.54
N SER A 322 -0.13 9.07 -24.01
CA SER A 322 0.93 9.80 -23.30
C SER A 322 0.37 10.49 -22.06
N ALA A 323 0.88 10.14 -20.87
CA ALA A 323 0.40 10.75 -19.63
C ALA A 323 0.70 12.26 -19.58
N ILE A 324 1.85 12.68 -20.12
CA ILE A 324 2.22 14.10 -20.13
C ILE A 324 1.37 14.90 -21.11
N GLU A 325 1.00 14.35 -22.26
CA GLU A 325 0.10 15.02 -23.21
C GLU A 325 -1.30 15.21 -22.61
N ILE A 326 -1.83 14.15 -21.97
CA ILE A 326 -3.10 14.24 -21.21
C ILE A 326 -2.98 15.31 -20.11
N ALA A 327 -1.88 15.35 -19.36
CA ALA A 327 -1.67 16.36 -18.32
C ALA A 327 -1.61 17.79 -18.88
N VAL A 328 -1.02 17.99 -20.05
CA VAL A 328 -1.00 19.29 -20.76
C VAL A 328 -2.39 19.68 -21.29
N GLY A 329 -3.31 18.73 -21.45
CA GLY A 329 -4.62 18.93 -22.07
C GLY A 329 -4.62 18.68 -23.57
N GLY A 330 -3.59 18.00 -24.09
CA GLY A 330 -3.54 17.49 -25.45
C GLY A 330 -4.06 16.05 -25.49
N ALA A 331 -5.35 15.90 -25.74
CA ALA A 331 -5.97 14.66 -26.23
C ALA A 331 -7.16 15.04 -27.12
#